data_AF-A0A8T5NZ94-F1
#
_entry.id   AF-A0A8T5NZ94-F1
#
_cell.length_a   1.000
_cell.length_b   1.000
_cell.length_c   1.000
_cell.angle_alpha   90.00
_cell.angle_beta   90.00
_cell.angle_gamma   90.00
#
_symmetry.space_group_name_H-M   'P 1'
#
loop_
_entity.id
_entity.type
_entity.pdbx_description
1 polymer ?
#
loop_
_entity_poly.entity_id
_entity_poly.type
_entity_poly.pdbx_seq_one_letter_code
_entity_poly.pdbx_strand_id
1 'polypeptide(L)' 'MEYFSPGSGLSKRDIEIYAKNARYTAGFCHLRNEIRKFRNSRIVSITLLDKKFEISKDFDKKEFL' A
#
# COMPACT_ATOMS: atom_id res chain seq x y z
N MET A 1 7.37 -3.78 -2.06
CA MET A 1 6.36 -4.81 -1.70
C MET A 1 6.04 -5.66 -2.91
N GLU A 2 6.00 -6.98 -2.77
CA GLU A 2 5.42 -7.87 -3.79
C GLU A 2 3.94 -8.12 -3.50
N TYR A 3 3.10 -7.90 -4.51
CA TYR A 3 1.66 -7.94 -4.38
C TYR A 3 1.00 -8.72 -5.52
N PHE A 4 0.13 -9.66 -5.16
CA PHE A 4 -0.67 -10.43 -6.09
C PHE A 4 -1.94 -9.67 -6.50
N SER A 5 -2.06 -9.38 -7.79
CA SER A 5 -3.25 -8.77 -8.39
C SER A 5 -4.03 -9.81 -9.19
N PRO A 6 -5.34 -10.02 -8.92
CA PRO A 6 -6.16 -10.87 -9.78
C PRO A 6 -6.11 -10.38 -11.23
N GLY A 7 -5.89 -11.29 -12.17
CA GLY A 7 -5.78 -11.02 -13.61
C GLY A 7 -4.38 -10.55 -14.08
N SER A 8 -3.60 -9.89 -13.23
CA SER A 8 -2.25 -9.38 -13.58
C SER A 8 -1.09 -10.12 -12.92
N GLY A 9 -1.37 -10.99 -11.95
CA GLY A 9 -0.37 -11.80 -11.27
C GLY A 9 0.47 -11.01 -10.26
N LEU A 10 1.70 -11.46 -10.04
CA LEU A 10 2.64 -10.85 -9.10
C LEU A 10 3.23 -9.57 -9.68
N SER A 11 3.29 -8.53 -8.85
CA SER A 11 3.90 -7.26 -9.21
C SER A 11 4.70 -6.70 -8.03
N LYS A 12 5.86 -6.09 -8.32
CA LYS A 12 6.58 -5.28 -7.34
C LYS A 12 6.01 -3.87 -7.33
N ARG A 13 5.81 -3.34 -6.12
CA ARG A 13 5.27 -2.01 -5.88
C ARG A 13 6.05 -1.31 -4.80
N ASP A 14 6.43 -0.07 -5.08
CA ASP A 14 6.90 0.88 -4.08
C ASP A 14 5.68 1.59 -3.51
N ILE A 15 5.52 1.49 -2.19
CA ILE A 15 4.38 2.05 -1.48
C ILE A 15 4.85 2.80 -0.23
N GLU A 16 4.18 3.89 0.08
CA GLU A 16 4.32 4.61 1.33
C GLU A 16 3.12 4.27 2.21
N ILE A 17 3.35 3.55 3.31
CA ILE A 17 2.27 3.03 4.15
C ILE A 17 1.74 4.14 5.06
N TYR A 18 0.46 4.47 4.92
CA TYR A 18 -0.19 5.53 5.71
C TYR A 18 -0.94 4.94 6.91
N ALA A 19 -1.63 3.82 6.70
CA ALA A 19 -2.35 3.13 7.78
C ALA A 19 -2.54 1.64 7.47
N LYS A 20 -2.77 0.83 8.51
CA LYS A 20 -3.15 -0.57 8.36
C LYS A 20 -4.19 -1.00 9.38
N ASN A 21 -4.97 -2.01 9.02
CA ASN A 21 -5.77 -2.81 9.95
C ASN A 21 -5.54 -4.31 9.67
N ALA A 22 -6.35 -5.18 10.26
CA ALA A 22 -6.20 -6.63 10.11
C ALA A 22 -6.35 -7.12 8.65
N ARG A 23 -7.16 -6.42 7.83
CA ARG A 23 -7.52 -6.87 6.46
C ARG A 23 -6.80 -6.10 5.37
N TYR A 24 -6.50 -4.82 5.60
CA TYR A 24 -6.02 -3.89 4.59
C TYR A 24 -4.85 -3.05 5.09
N THR A 25 -4.01 -2.67 4.13
CA THR A 25 -2.98 -1.66 4.25
C THR A 25 -3.29 -0.56 3.26
N ALA A 26 -3.40 0.67 3.74
CA ALA A 26 -3.60 1.87 2.94
C ALA A 26 -2.27 2.59 2.75
N GLY A 27 -1.98 3.00 1.52
CA GLY A 27 -0.75 3.71 1.23
C GLY A 27 -0.71 4.30 -0.17
N PHE A 28 0.21 5.24 -0.37
CA PHE A 28 0.45 5.84 -1.68
C PHE A 28 1.18 4.86 -2.59
N CYS A 29 0.61 4.59 -3.76
CA CYS A 29 1.14 3.64 -4.73
C CYS A 29 1.87 4.39 -5.85
N HIS A 30 3.19 4.39 -5.84
CA HIS A 30 4.00 5.11 -6.85
C HIS A 30 3.75 4.64 -8.28
N LEU A 31 3.40 3.36 -8.49
CA LEU A 31 3.04 2.83 -9.81
C LEU A 31 1.76 3.46 -10.40
N ARG A 32 0.85 3.94 -9.55
CA ARG A 32 -0.47 4.47 -9.97
C ARG A 32 -0.66 5.93 -9.62
N ASN A 33 0.29 6.51 -8.89
CA ASN A 33 0.29 7.90 -8.44
C ASN A 33 -0.98 8.28 -7.66
N GLU A 34 -1.47 7.37 -6.81
CA GLU A 34 -2.71 7.53 -6.03
C GLU A 34 -2.65 6.74 -4.70
N ILE A 35 -3.47 7.12 -3.72
CA ILE A 35 -3.64 6.37 -2.47
C ILE A 35 -4.52 5.14 -2.74
N ARG A 36 -4.08 3.96 -2.29
CA ARG A 36 -4.82 2.70 -2.51
C ARG A 36 -4.88 1.82 -1.27
N LYS A 37 -5.93 1.00 -1.25
CA LYS A 37 -6.07 -0.13 -0.33
C LYS A 37 -5.44 -1.40 -0.93
N PHE A 38 -4.58 -2.04 -0.16
CA PHE A 38 -3.98 -3.33 -0.47
C PHE A 38 -4.52 -4.37 0.52
N ARG A 39 -5.00 -5.51 0.02
CA ARG A 39 -5.48 -6.59 0.90
C ARG A 39 -4.27 -7.33 1.48
N ASN A 40 -4.18 -7.42 2.80
CA ASN A 40 -3.02 -8.00 3.47
C ASN A 40 -2.76 -9.44 3.02
N SER A 41 -3.83 -10.21 2.77
CA SER A 41 -3.75 -11.59 2.30
C SER A 41 -3.18 -11.77 0.88
N ARG A 42 -2.94 -10.68 0.14
CA ARG A 42 -2.37 -10.68 -1.21
C ARG A 42 -0.93 -10.13 -1.24
N ILE A 43 -0.42 -9.69 -0.09
CA ILE A 43 0.96 -9.27 0.06
C ILE A 43 1.81 -10.52 0.23
N VAL A 44 2.75 -10.72 -0.68
CA VAL A 44 3.63 -11.91 -0.66
C VAL A 44 4.89 -11.62 0.15
N SER A 45 5.48 -10.44 -0.04
CA SER A 45 6.69 -10.03 0.67
C SER A 45 6.74 -8.51 0.83
N ILE A 46 7.39 -8.07 1.92
CA ILE A 46 7.65 -6.67 2.21
C ILE A 46 9.14 -6.52 2.51
N THR A 47 9.75 -5.50 1.92
CA THR A 47 11.09 -5.03 2.27
C THR A 47 10.93 -3.59 2.72
N LEU A 48 11.36 -3.30 3.94
CA LEU A 48 11.42 -1.93 4.45
C LEU A 48 12.63 -1.24 3.81
N LEU A 49 12.46 0.01 3.39
CA LEU A 49 13.52 0.84 2.83
C LEU A 49 13.86 1.94 3.83
N ASP A 50 15.11 2.41 3.83
CA ASP A 50 15.56 3.55 4.63
C ASP A 50 15.07 4.91 4.08
N LYS A 51 13.86 4.94 3.52
CA LYS A 51 13.19 6.13 3.00
C LYS A 51 12.15 6.61 4.01
N LYS A 52 12.08 7.93 4.19
CA LYS A 52 11.05 8.59 5.01
C LYS A 52 10.12 9.40 4.11
N PHE A 53 8.88 9.51 4.53
CA PHE A 53 7.84 10.26 3.82
C PHE A 53 6.93 10.93 4.86
N GLU A 54 6.24 11.98 4.42
CA GLU A 54 5.21 12.64 5.21
C GLU A 54 3.83 12.20 4.71
N ILE A 55 2.97 11.82 5.63
CA ILE A 55 1.57 11.49 5.30
C ILE A 55 0.85 12.81 5.01
N SER A 56 0.19 12.90 3.85
CA SER A 56 -0.61 14.08 3.50
C SER A 56 -1.65 14.36 4.57
N LYS A 57 -1.84 15.65 4.90
CA LYS A 57 -2.85 16.11 5.88
C LYS A 57 -4.28 15.78 5.45
N ASP A 58 -4.50 15.60 4.15
CA ASP A 58 -5.81 15.30 3.57
C ASP A 58 -6.16 13.80 3.64
N PHE A 59 -5.30 12.96 4.21
CA PHE A 59 -5.56 11.53 4.32
C PHE A 59 -6.62 11.22 5.40
N ASP A 60 -7.79 10.73 4.98
CA ASP A 60 -8.81 10.19 5.89
C ASP A 60 -8.69 8.66 6.04
N LYS A 61 -8.23 8.23 7.22
CA LYS A 61 -8.12 6.80 7.56
C LYS A 61 -9.45 6.04 7.42
N LYS A 62 -10.61 6.67 7.67
CA LYS A 62 -11.93 6.02 7.60
C LYS A 62 -12.34 5.71 6.17
N GLU A 63 -11.93 6.54 5.22
CA GLU A 63 -12.15 6.27 3.80
C GLU A 63 -11.37 5.03 3.36
N PHE A 64 -10.18 4.80 3.94
CA PHE A 64 -9.25 3.78 3.46
C PHE A 64 -9.22 2.45 4.23
N LEU A 65 -9.72 2.34 5.46
CA LEU A 65 -9.60 1.11 6.28
C LEU A 65 -10.91 0.53 6.79
#